data_AF-A0A1Y3B4R3-F1
#
_entry.id   AF-A0A1Y3B4R3-F1
#
_cell.length_a   1.000
_cell.length_b   1.000
_cell.length_c   1.000
_cell.angle_alpha   90.00
_cell.angle_beta   90.00
_cell.angle_gamma   90.00
#
_symmetry.space_group_name_H-M   'P 1'
#
loop_
_entity.id
_entity.type
_entity.pdbx_description
1 polymer ?
#
loop_
_entity_poly.entity_id
_entity_poly.type
_entity_poly.pdbx_seq_one_letter_code
_entity_poly.pdbx_strand_id
1 'polypeptide(L)'
;AAKLAFGDKSPVITEKLNATVQGISGTGSLTIGSYFLRDFHQGPKDVYMPTPTWGNHIPLFKRAGFNIKQYRYYDPKTCGFDFPGALQDIAKIPEKSIILLHACAHNPTGVDPKVFRLFINHK
;
A
#
# COMPACT_ATOMS: atom_id res chain seq x y z
N ALA A 1 -2.33 2.15 -18.65
CA ALA A 1 -2.14 2.05 -17.19
C ALA A 1 -1.58 0.68 -16.78
N ALA A 2 -2.32 -0.42 -16.95
CA ALA A 2 -1.87 -1.75 -16.49
C ALA A 2 -0.52 -2.20 -17.09
N LYS A 3 -0.32 -2.05 -18.41
CA LYS A 3 0.99 -2.33 -19.06
C LYS A 3 2.16 -1.51 -18.50
N LEU A 4 1.91 -0.25 -18.14
CA LEU A 4 2.93 0.62 -17.51
C LEU A 4 3.24 0.15 -16.09
N ALA A 5 2.23 -0.26 -15.32
CA ALA A 5 2.39 -0.70 -13.94
C ALA A 5 3.04 -2.09 -13.82
N PHE A 6 2.70 -3.01 -14.72
CA PHE A 6 3.11 -4.42 -14.62
C PHE A 6 4.17 -4.83 -15.66
N GLY A 7 4.31 -4.11 -16.78
CA GLY A 7 5.12 -4.49 -17.93
C GLY A 7 4.36 -5.36 -18.94
N ASP A 8 4.71 -5.23 -20.22
CA ASP A 8 3.96 -5.86 -21.34
C ASP A 8 3.94 -7.39 -21.29
N LYS A 9 4.99 -8.01 -20.72
CA LYS A 9 5.16 -9.46 -20.63
C LYS A 9 4.81 -10.04 -19.25
N SER A 10 4.18 -9.26 -18.38
CA SER A 10 3.81 -9.73 -17.06
C SER A 10 2.73 -10.81 -17.14
N PRO A 11 2.83 -11.91 -16.37
CA PRO A 11 1.76 -12.91 -16.25
C PRO A 11 0.40 -12.30 -15.93
N VAL A 12 0.37 -11.24 -15.12
CA VAL A 12 -0.87 -10.50 -14.78
C VAL A 12 -1.58 -9.98 -16.04
N ILE A 13 -0.82 -9.52 -17.03
CA ILE A 13 -1.35 -9.00 -18.30
C ILE A 13 -1.62 -10.16 -19.27
N THR A 14 -0.67 -11.07 -19.46
CA THR A 14 -0.77 -12.13 -20.48
C THR A 14 -1.86 -13.15 -20.15
N GLU A 15 -2.11 -13.40 -18.86
CA GLU A 15 -3.13 -14.32 -18.38
C GLU A 15 -4.44 -13.62 -18.00
N LYS A 16 -4.57 -12.30 -18.26
CA LYS A 16 -5.77 -11.49 -18.01
C LYS A 16 -6.24 -11.52 -16.55
N LEU A 17 -5.30 -11.48 -15.60
CA LEU A 17 -5.57 -11.52 -14.16
C LEU A 17 -5.80 -10.13 -13.54
N ASN A 18 -6.05 -9.11 -14.37
CA ASN A 18 -6.29 -7.74 -13.90
C ASN A 18 -7.65 -7.21 -14.36
N ALA A 19 -8.32 -6.48 -13.48
CA ALA A 19 -9.42 -5.58 -13.83
C ALA A 19 -8.90 -4.14 -13.82
N THR A 20 -9.26 -3.33 -14.83
CA THR A 20 -8.85 -1.92 -14.93
C THR A 20 -10.06 -1.04 -15.22
N VAL A 21 -10.24 -0.01 -14.41
CA VAL A 21 -11.23 1.05 -14.61
C VAL A 21 -10.54 2.41 -14.53
N GLN A 22 -10.97 3.37 -15.34
CA GLN A 22 -10.44 4.72 -15.32
C GLN A 22 -10.99 5.49 -14.11
N GLY A 23 -10.10 6.10 -13.33
CA GLY A 23 -10.44 7.01 -12.23
C GLY A 23 -9.98 8.45 -12.51
N ILE A 24 -10.49 9.41 -11.74
CA ILE A 24 -10.05 10.82 -11.79
C ILE A 24 -8.70 10.94 -11.06
N SER A 25 -7.62 10.69 -11.79
CA SER A 25 -6.25 10.67 -11.25
C SER A 25 -6.09 9.74 -10.04
N GLY A 26 -5.12 9.97 -9.17
CA GLY A 26 -4.84 9.16 -7.98
C GLY A 26 -6.00 9.18 -6.97
N THR A 27 -6.54 10.36 -6.65
CA THR A 27 -7.62 10.50 -5.65
C THR A 27 -8.89 9.76 -6.08
N GLY A 28 -9.33 9.91 -7.33
CA GLY A 28 -10.49 9.20 -7.85
C GLY A 28 -10.27 7.69 -7.91
N SER A 29 -9.06 7.25 -8.26
CA SER A 29 -8.70 5.82 -8.27
C SER A 29 -8.75 5.22 -6.86
N LEU A 30 -8.19 5.90 -5.86
CA LEU A 30 -8.28 5.50 -4.45
C LEU A 30 -9.73 5.46 -3.96
N THR A 31 -10.54 6.44 -4.38
CA THR A 31 -11.96 6.50 -4.01
C THR A 31 -12.71 5.27 -4.53
N ILE A 32 -12.58 4.96 -5.82
CA ILE A 32 -13.20 3.75 -6.43
C ILE A 32 -12.72 2.48 -5.70
N GLY A 33 -11.40 2.33 -5.51
CA GLY A 33 -10.83 1.17 -4.83
C GLY A 33 -11.30 1.02 -3.38
N SER A 34 -11.43 2.14 -2.65
CA SER A 34 -11.92 2.13 -1.27
C SER A 34 -13.38 1.67 -1.19
N TYR A 35 -14.26 2.14 -2.05
CA TYR A 35 -15.66 1.69 -2.07
C TYR A 35 -15.80 0.25 -2.55
N PHE A 36 -15.00 -0.18 -3.52
CA PHE A 36 -14.93 -1.58 -3.91
C PHE A 36 -14.55 -2.49 -2.73
N LEU A 37 -13.50 -2.14 -1.98
CA LEU A 37 -13.12 -2.88 -0.78
C LEU A 37 -14.21 -2.81 0.30
N ARG A 38 -14.88 -1.67 0.48
CA ARG A 38 -15.98 -1.53 1.45
C ARG A 38 -17.09 -2.54 1.13
N ASP A 39 -17.46 -2.66 -0.13
CA ASP A 39 -18.63 -3.45 -0.54
C ASP A 39 -18.32 -4.95 -0.63
N PHE A 40 -17.11 -5.32 -1.06
CA PHE A 40 -16.81 -6.71 -1.43
C PHE A 40 -15.79 -7.41 -0.52
N HIS A 41 -14.98 -6.68 0.24
CA HIS A 41 -14.03 -7.31 1.17
C HIS A 41 -14.75 -7.85 2.41
N GLN A 42 -14.60 -9.15 2.70
CA GLN A 42 -15.28 -9.83 3.80
C GLN A 42 -14.50 -9.85 5.13
N GLY A 43 -13.26 -9.36 5.15
CA GLY A 43 -12.45 -9.26 6.36
C GLY A 43 -12.69 -7.97 7.16
N PRO A 44 -11.81 -7.68 8.13
CA PRO A 44 -11.91 -6.47 8.96
C PRO A 44 -11.99 -5.20 8.11
N LYS A 45 -12.79 -4.23 8.54
CA LYS A 45 -12.85 -2.89 7.92
C LYS A 45 -11.74 -1.97 8.43
N ASP A 46 -10.54 -2.53 8.60
CA ASP A 46 -9.35 -1.84 9.08
C ASP A 46 -8.36 -1.64 7.91
N VAL A 47 -7.94 -0.39 7.71
CA VAL A 47 -6.85 -0.06 6.78
C VAL A 47 -5.64 0.43 7.55
N TYR A 48 -4.52 -0.26 7.39
CA TYR A 48 -3.24 0.05 7.99
C TYR A 48 -2.43 0.92 7.02
N MET A 49 -2.00 2.09 7.50
CA MET A 49 -1.25 3.08 6.70
C MET A 49 0.08 3.42 7.37
N PRO A 50 1.11 3.84 6.62
CA PRO A 50 2.37 4.25 7.21
C PRO A 50 2.21 5.51 8.08
N THR A 51 3.06 5.64 9.10
CA THR A 51 3.20 6.88 9.87
C THR A 51 4.51 7.58 9.52
N PRO A 52 4.48 8.78 8.91
CA PRO A 52 3.32 9.50 8.36
C PRO A 52 2.88 8.95 6.99
N THR A 53 1.83 9.51 6.41
CA THR A 53 1.35 9.24 5.03
C THR A 53 0.76 10.51 4.39
N TRP A 54 0.35 10.46 3.12
CA TRP A 54 -0.29 11.60 2.45
C TRP A 54 -1.57 12.01 3.17
N GLY A 55 -1.71 13.31 3.45
CA GLY A 55 -2.76 13.84 4.34
C GLY A 55 -4.20 13.52 3.92
N ASN A 56 -4.45 13.20 2.65
CA ASN A 56 -5.78 12.88 2.16
C ASN A 56 -6.16 11.39 2.30
N HIS A 57 -5.21 10.49 2.64
CA HIS A 57 -5.53 9.07 2.82
C HIS A 57 -6.53 8.84 3.96
N ILE A 58 -6.28 9.44 5.13
CA ILE A 58 -7.13 9.28 6.31
C ILE A 58 -8.58 9.72 6.06
N PRO A 59 -8.87 10.97 5.61
CA PRO A 59 -10.24 11.39 5.36
C PRO A 59 -10.91 10.59 4.24
N LEU A 60 -10.19 10.18 3.18
CA LEU A 60 -10.73 9.38 2.09
C LEU A 60 -11.23 8.02 2.58
N PHE A 61 -10.38 7.26 3.30
CA PHE A 61 -10.76 5.93 3.76
C PHE A 61 -11.77 5.97 4.92
N LYS A 62 -11.73 6.98 5.79
CA LYS A 62 -12.79 7.21 6.78
C LYS A 62 -14.14 7.47 6.10
N ARG A 63 -14.18 8.28 5.04
CA ARG A 63 -15.41 8.54 4.27
C ARG A 63 -15.95 7.27 3.60
N ALA A 64 -15.07 6.37 3.19
CA ALA A 64 -15.44 5.05 2.68
C ALA A 64 -15.85 4.04 3.78
N GLY A 65 -15.87 4.44 5.06
CA GLY A 65 -16.36 3.62 6.17
C GLY A 65 -15.32 2.70 6.82
N PHE A 66 -14.02 2.96 6.63
CA PHE A 66 -12.95 2.18 7.25
C PHE A 66 -12.46 2.77 8.56
N ASN A 67 -12.05 1.89 9.46
CA ASN A 67 -11.20 2.23 10.60
C ASN A 67 -9.76 2.42 10.11
N ILE A 68 -9.12 3.49 10.56
CA ILE A 68 -7.73 3.76 10.21
C ILE A 68 -6.82 3.27 11.32
N LYS A 69 -5.88 2.42 10.95
CA LYS A 69 -4.79 1.92 11.78
C LYS A 69 -3.47 2.37 11.16
N GLN A 70 -2.40 2.26 11.93
CA GLN A 70 -1.09 2.74 11.51
C GLN A 70 -0.01 1.69 11.77
N TYR A 71 1.05 1.73 10.97
CA TYR A 71 2.28 0.98 11.18
C TYR A 71 3.49 1.91 11.06
N ARG A 72 4.56 1.62 11.80
CA ARG A 72 5.79 2.41 11.77
C ARG A 72 6.38 2.44 10.36
N TYR A 73 6.85 3.61 9.94
CA TYR A 73 7.46 3.80 8.61
C TYR A 73 8.70 4.68 8.66
N TYR A 74 8.62 5.84 9.29
CA TYR A 74 9.72 6.80 9.33
C TYR A 74 10.37 6.86 10.71
N ASP A 75 11.70 6.82 10.75
CA ASP A 75 12.48 7.06 11.96
C ASP A 75 13.08 8.49 11.93
N PRO A 76 12.60 9.41 12.79
CA PRO A 76 13.11 10.78 12.86
C PRO A 76 14.58 10.88 13.28
N LYS A 77 15.13 9.85 13.95
CA LYS A 77 16.54 9.87 14.38
C LYS A 77 17.50 9.64 13.22
N THR A 78 17.10 8.77 12.28
CA THR A 78 17.91 8.42 11.11
C THR A 78 17.46 9.15 9.84
N CYS A 79 16.34 9.87 9.90
CA CYS A 79 15.63 10.40 8.74
C CYS A 79 15.38 9.33 7.67
N GLY A 80 15.19 8.08 8.11
CA GLY A 80 15.17 6.89 7.26
C GLY A 80 13.88 6.08 7.38
N PHE A 81 13.81 4.99 6.62
CA PHE A 81 12.73 4.00 6.74
C PHE A 81 13.01 3.12 7.97
N ASP A 82 12.10 3.12 8.93
CA ASP A 82 12.11 2.23 10.10
C ASP A 82 11.74 0.80 9.67
N PHE A 83 12.68 0.14 9.00
CA PHE A 83 12.47 -1.22 8.49
C PHE A 83 12.12 -2.23 9.60
N PRO A 84 12.86 -2.30 10.73
CA PRO A 84 12.53 -3.24 11.80
C PRO A 84 11.15 -2.96 12.42
N GLY A 85 10.82 -1.68 12.65
CA GLY A 85 9.54 -1.30 13.22
C GLY A 85 8.37 -1.60 12.28
N ALA A 86 8.50 -1.27 11.00
CA ALA A 86 7.52 -1.59 9.98
C ALA A 86 7.23 -3.10 9.91
N LEU A 87 8.27 -3.93 9.87
CA LEU A 87 8.12 -5.38 9.79
C LEU A 87 7.46 -5.96 11.05
N GLN A 88 7.86 -5.50 12.23
CA GLN A 88 7.26 -5.94 13.50
C GLN A 88 5.77 -5.61 13.59
N ASP A 89 5.38 -4.42 13.11
CA ASP A 89 3.97 -4.00 13.13
C ASP A 89 3.17 -4.77 12.09
N ILE A 90 3.68 -4.88 10.85
CA ILE A 90 3.04 -5.61 9.76
C ILE A 90 2.83 -7.08 10.12
N ALA A 91 3.80 -7.73 10.76
CA ALA A 91 3.69 -9.12 11.21
C ALA A 91 2.58 -9.37 12.25
N LYS A 92 2.10 -8.32 12.93
CA LYS A 92 1.01 -8.38 13.91
C LYS A 92 -0.35 -7.98 13.33
N ILE A 93 -0.39 -7.52 12.08
CA ILE A 93 -1.64 -7.13 11.42
C ILE A 93 -2.51 -8.38 11.28
N PRO A 94 -3.78 -8.35 11.73
CA PRO A 94 -4.67 -9.48 11.61
C PRO A 94 -4.84 -9.93 10.16
N GLU A 95 -4.94 -11.23 9.94
CA GLU A 95 -5.19 -11.79 8.61
C GLU A 95 -6.38 -11.12 7.92
N LYS A 96 -6.29 -11.00 6.59
CA LYS A 96 -7.27 -10.35 5.73
C LYS A 96 -7.44 -8.84 5.96
N SER A 97 -6.68 -8.19 6.84
CA SER A 97 -6.70 -6.72 6.92
C SER A 97 -6.15 -6.08 5.64
N ILE A 98 -6.47 -4.80 5.41
CA ILE A 98 -5.98 -4.05 4.26
C ILE A 98 -4.76 -3.22 4.67
N ILE A 99 -3.70 -3.27 3.88
CA ILE A 99 -2.50 -2.44 4.07
C ILE A 99 -2.36 -1.51 2.87
N LEU A 100 -2.24 -0.20 3.14
CA LEU A 100 -1.92 0.81 2.13
C LEU A 100 -0.40 0.96 2.05
N LEU A 101 0.16 0.69 0.88
CA LEU A 101 1.57 0.88 0.57
C LEU A 101 1.74 1.96 -0.50
N HIS A 102 2.80 2.76 -0.37
CA HIS A 102 3.25 3.62 -1.44
C HIS A 102 4.20 2.80 -2.33
N ALA A 103 3.97 2.80 -3.65
CA ALA A 103 4.80 2.03 -4.57
C ALA A 103 6.26 2.52 -4.59
N CYS A 104 6.44 3.84 -4.54
CA CYS A 104 7.71 4.54 -4.43
C CYS A 104 7.46 6.01 -4.06
N ALA A 105 8.53 6.76 -3.86
CA ALA A 105 8.55 8.19 -3.53
C ALA A 105 7.54 8.52 -2.42
N HIS A 106 7.69 7.86 -1.28
CA HIS A 106 6.75 7.99 -0.17
C HIS A 106 6.47 9.45 0.18
N ASN A 107 5.18 9.81 0.30
CA ASN A 107 4.74 11.16 0.64
C ASN A 107 4.21 11.13 2.08
N PRO A 108 4.75 11.95 3.00
CA PRO A 108 5.57 13.14 2.75
C PRO A 108 7.10 12.96 2.91
N THR A 109 7.57 11.79 3.32
CA THR A 109 8.95 11.65 3.83
C THR A 109 10.02 11.64 2.73
N GLY A 110 9.67 11.24 1.50
CA GLY A 110 10.62 11.00 0.41
C GLY A 110 11.49 9.75 0.58
N VAL A 111 11.26 8.95 1.62
CA VAL A 111 12.10 7.79 1.95
C VAL A 111 11.40 6.51 1.57
N ASP A 112 12.07 5.63 0.80
CA ASP A 112 11.53 4.34 0.38
C ASP A 112 12.32 3.15 0.98
N PRO A 113 11.68 1.97 1.15
CA PRO A 113 12.38 0.75 1.49
C PRO A 113 13.42 0.39 0.41
N LYS A 114 14.63 0.01 0.83
CA LYS A 114 15.65 -0.49 -0.10
C LYS A 114 15.40 -1.95 -0.41
N VAL A 115 15.68 -2.35 -1.65
CA VAL A 115 15.73 -3.76 -2.03
C VAL A 115 16.87 -4.41 -1.25
N PHE A 116 16.53 -5.25 -0.27
CA PHE A 116 17.49 -6.18 0.28
C PHE A 116 17.72 -7.26 -0.77
N ARG A 117 18.88 -7.23 -1.44
CA ARG A 117 19.45 -8.47 -1.96
C ARG A 117 19.80 -9.31 -0.75
N LEU A 118 18.88 -10.19 -0.34
CA LEU A 118 19.30 -11.42 0.30
C LEU A 118 20.31 -12.03 -0.67
N PHE A 119 21.57 -12.13 -0.25
CA PHE A 119 22.53 -13.01 -0.89
C PHE A 119 21.99 -14.43 -0.70
N ILE A 120 21.00 -14.81 -1.52
CA ILE A 120 20.76 -16.21 -1.83
C ILE A 120 21.97 -16.58 -2.68
N ASN A 121 23.02 -17.03 -2.01
CA ASN A 121 24.06 -17.83 -2.64
C ASN A 121 23.36 -19.06 -3.21
N HIS A 122 22.90 -18.98 -4.45
CA HIS A 122 22.79 -20.16 -5.29
C HIS A 122 24.23 -20.65 -5.55
N LYS A 123 24.73 -21.46 -4.62
CA LYS A 123 25.59 -22.57 -4.99
C LYS A 123 24.72 -23.68 -5.56
#